data_AF-A0A4R9M4U2-F1
#
_entry.id   AF-A0A4R9M4U2-F1
#
_cell.length_a   1.000
_cell.length_b   1.000
_cell.length_c   1.000
_cell.angle_alpha   90.00
_cell.angle_beta   90.00
_cell.angle_gamma   90.00
#
_symmetry.space_group_name_H-M   'P 1'
#
loop_
_entity.id
_entity.type
_entity.pdbx_description
1 polymer ?
#
loop_
_entity_poly.entity_id
_entity_poly.type
_entity_poly.pdbx_seq_one_letter_code
_entity_poly.pdbx_strand_id
1 'polypeptide(L)'
;MDKFVKKNLIDKKKEETRIQVDEFADFEGSKSELYFLKFSRFLGRNRKNVFIGICVTVVLLASVIGYFEYADHRFQKETVLLEELQVKARKSNASVDDQIKGLESFLKEQSSGNMELRVWKDLSRLYAEKGDFGKAAEFLEKAGIKIDSPAEVKAYYFYIAGNYRDQQSDSAKALENYKVASTIIEKSAELSNFKAWAFYQTGRLQFQTGDKAGAKLSLEKVLKLENTTATGADSLDEVKLLSSYLLLKIGKS
;
A
#
# COMPACT_ATOMS: atom_id res chain seq x y z
N MET A 1 36.29 39.30 -48.43
CA MET A 1 35.17 38.53 -47.84
C MET A 1 35.39 37.05 -48.12
N ASP A 2 35.49 36.28 -47.04
CA ASP A 2 35.90 34.88 -47.03
C ASP A 2 34.87 33.94 -47.68
N LYS A 3 35.31 32.91 -48.41
CA LYS A 3 34.44 31.97 -49.15
C LYS A 3 33.44 31.26 -48.23
N PHE A 4 33.81 31.07 -46.97
CA PHE A 4 32.96 30.45 -45.94
C PHE A 4 31.77 31.32 -45.54
N VAL A 5 31.94 32.65 -45.50
CA VAL A 5 30.86 33.59 -45.17
C VAL A 5 29.82 33.63 -46.30
N LYS A 6 30.27 33.60 -47.56
CA LYS A 6 29.37 33.54 -48.73
C LYS A 6 28.57 32.24 -48.78
N LYS A 7 29.18 31.10 -48.46
CA LYS A 7 28.49 29.80 -48.46
C LYS A 7 27.37 29.74 -47.41
N ASN A 8 27.67 30.17 -46.17
CA ASN A 8 26.66 30.25 -45.10
C ASN A 8 25.50 31.19 -45.43
N LEU A 9 25.74 32.33 -46.08
CA LEU A 9 24.68 33.25 -46.50
C LEU A 9 23.78 32.69 -47.61
N ILE A 10 24.35 31.92 -48.54
CA ILE A 10 23.59 31.28 -49.63
C ILE A 10 22.74 30.14 -49.09
N ASP A 11 23.27 29.33 -48.17
CA ASP A 11 22.54 28.23 -47.54
C ASP A 11 21.39 28.78 -46.67
N LYS A 12 21.63 29.88 -45.94
CA LYS A 12 20.59 30.58 -45.15
C LYS A 12 19.48 31.18 -46.03
N LYS A 13 19.84 31.82 -47.16
CA LYS A 13 18.85 32.34 -48.14
C LYS A 13 18.05 31.23 -48.81
N LYS A 14 18.66 30.07 -49.10
CA LYS A 14 17.98 28.89 -49.65
C LYS A 14 17.05 28.22 -48.63
N GLU A 15 17.40 28.24 -47.35
CA GLU A 15 16.50 27.82 -46.28
C GLU A 15 15.31 28.77 -46.14
N GLU A 16 15.53 30.09 -46.13
CA GLU A 16 14.48 31.10 -46.04
C GLU A 16 13.50 31.04 -47.23
N THR A 17 13.99 30.85 -48.47
CA THR A 17 13.13 30.71 -49.66
C THR A 17 12.35 29.39 -49.69
N ARG A 18 12.85 28.32 -49.07
CA ARG A 18 12.11 27.05 -48.92
C ARG A 18 11.04 27.09 -47.82
N ILE A 19 11.06 28.10 -46.95
CA ILE A 19 10.09 28.27 -45.86
C ILE A 19 8.86 29.07 -46.29
N GLN A 20 8.93 29.84 -47.39
CA GLN A 20 7.87 30.77 -47.80
C GLN A 20 6.87 30.26 -48.86
N VAL A 21 7.06 29.10 -49.47
CA VAL A 21 6.09 28.53 -50.42
C VAL A 21 5.24 27.50 -49.70
N ASP A 22 3.97 27.82 -49.40
CA ASP A 22 3.03 26.85 -48.85
C ASP A 22 2.60 25.88 -49.96
N GLU A 23 3.33 24.76 -50.07
CA GLU A 23 3.14 23.71 -51.07
C GLU A 23 1.77 23.01 -50.99
N PHE A 24 0.90 23.35 -50.03
CA PHE A 24 -0.44 22.79 -49.86
C PHE A 24 -1.57 23.84 -49.94
N ALA A 25 -1.27 25.06 -50.41
CA ALA A 25 -2.23 26.14 -50.54
C ALA A 25 -3.42 25.80 -51.45
N ASP A 26 -3.19 24.98 -52.49
CA ASP A 26 -4.17 24.61 -53.52
C ASP A 26 -4.65 23.14 -53.40
N PHE A 27 -4.64 22.56 -52.20
CA PHE A 27 -5.04 21.15 -52.00
C PHE A 27 -6.56 20.95 -52.00
N GLU A 28 -7.09 20.23 -53.00
CA GLU A 28 -8.55 20.00 -53.20
C GLU A 28 -9.11 18.71 -52.54
N GLY A 29 -8.37 18.06 -51.63
CA GLY A 29 -8.78 16.82 -50.97
C GLY A 29 -9.46 16.98 -49.60
N SER A 30 -9.70 15.85 -48.91
CA SER A 30 -10.29 15.84 -47.57
C SER A 30 -9.31 16.31 -46.49
N LYS A 31 -9.84 16.81 -45.35
CA LYS A 31 -9.00 17.26 -44.21
C LYS A 31 -8.08 16.15 -43.69
N SER A 32 -8.55 14.89 -43.66
CA SER A 32 -7.77 13.72 -43.25
C SER A 32 -6.60 13.43 -44.19
N GLU A 33 -6.80 13.57 -45.51
CA GLU A 33 -5.74 13.39 -46.50
C GLU A 33 -4.69 14.51 -46.40
N LEU A 34 -5.13 15.75 -46.16
CA LEU A 34 -4.22 16.87 -45.92
C LEU A 34 -3.34 16.63 -44.68
N TYR A 35 -3.92 16.14 -43.57
CA TYR A 35 -3.15 15.77 -42.38
C TYR A 35 -2.18 14.62 -42.64
N PHE A 36 -2.61 13.60 -43.38
CA PHE A 36 -1.76 12.47 -43.75
C PHE A 36 -0.58 12.90 -44.65
N LEU A 37 -0.81 13.78 -45.62
CA LEU A 37 0.24 14.33 -46.49
C LEU A 37 1.23 15.21 -45.72
N LYS A 38 0.74 16.06 -44.81
CA LYS A 38 1.59 16.85 -43.91
C LYS A 38 2.42 15.96 -42.99
N PHE A 39 1.81 14.91 -42.42
CA PHE A 39 2.48 13.95 -41.56
C PHE A 39 3.52 13.11 -42.32
N SER A 40 3.19 12.58 -43.50
CA SER A 40 4.12 11.79 -44.32
C SER A 40 5.30 12.62 -44.84
N ARG A 41 5.09 13.88 -45.25
CA ARG A 41 6.21 14.79 -45.56
C ARG A 41 7.03 15.13 -44.32
N PHE A 42 6.39 15.34 -43.17
CA PHE A 42 7.09 15.55 -41.90
C PHE A 42 7.98 14.35 -41.55
N LEU A 43 7.47 13.12 -41.69
CA LEU A 43 8.23 11.89 -41.51
C LEU A 43 9.40 11.79 -42.51
N GLY A 44 9.17 12.14 -43.78
CA GLY A 44 10.20 12.14 -44.82
C GLY A 44 11.32 13.15 -44.56
N ARG A 45 10.97 14.38 -44.18
CA ARG A 45 11.91 15.49 -43.89
C ARG A 45 12.70 15.25 -42.60
N ASN A 46 12.05 14.66 -41.59
CA ASN A 46 12.65 14.39 -40.28
C ASN A 46 13.00 12.92 -40.07
N ARG A 47 13.17 12.12 -41.14
CA ARG A 47 13.33 10.66 -41.07
C ARG A 47 14.35 10.21 -40.02
N LYS A 48 15.51 10.87 -39.93
CA LYS A 48 16.55 10.54 -38.94
C LYS A 48 16.05 10.73 -37.51
N ASN A 49 15.40 11.85 -37.22
CA ASN A 49 14.87 12.16 -35.89
C ASN A 49 13.71 11.22 -35.52
N VAL A 50 12.87 10.85 -36.50
CA VAL A 50 11.79 9.87 -36.31
C VAL A 50 12.36 8.49 -35.98
N PHE A 51 13.33 8.00 -36.74
CA PHE A 51 13.98 6.71 -36.46
C PHE A 51 14.65 6.71 -35.09
N ILE A 52 15.37 7.78 -34.74
CA ILE A 52 15.96 7.94 -33.40
C ILE A 52 14.87 7.91 -32.32
N GLY A 53 13.77 8.64 -32.51
CA GLY A 53 12.65 8.68 -31.56
C GLY A 53 11.98 7.31 -31.37
N ILE A 54 11.78 6.55 -32.44
CA ILE A 54 11.26 5.18 -32.38
C ILE A 54 12.26 4.28 -31.66
N CYS A 55 13.55 4.33 -31.99
CA CYS A 55 14.58 3.53 -31.32
C CYS A 55 14.63 3.83 -29.81
N VAL A 56 14.60 5.10 -29.40
CA VAL A 56 14.55 5.48 -27.98
C VAL A 56 13.31 4.91 -27.31
N THR A 57 12.15 5.03 -27.94
CA THR A 57 10.90 4.46 -27.41
C THR A 57 11.00 2.95 -27.22
N VAL A 58 11.55 2.22 -28.20
CA VAL A 58 11.72 0.76 -28.12
C VAL A 58 12.69 0.37 -26.99
N VAL A 59 13.82 1.08 -26.85
CA VAL A 59 14.79 0.82 -25.77
C VAL A 59 14.19 1.10 -24.40
N LEU A 60 13.41 2.18 -24.26
CA LEU A 60 12.70 2.48 -23.02
C LEU A 60 11.68 1.39 -22.68
N LEU A 61 10.88 0.94 -23.64
CA LEU A 61 9.91 -0.15 -23.43
C LEU A 61 10.61 -1.45 -23.04
N ALA A 62 11.68 -1.85 -23.74
CA ALA A 62 12.45 -3.04 -23.41
C ALA A 62 13.06 -2.96 -22.00
N SER A 63 13.54 -1.78 -21.59
CA SER A 63 14.08 -1.55 -20.25
C SER A 63 13.01 -1.70 -19.16
N VAL A 64 11.81 -1.15 -19.41
CA VAL A 64 10.68 -1.24 -18.48
C VAL A 64 10.20 -2.69 -18.36
N ILE A 65 10.03 -3.41 -19.48
CA ILE A 65 9.63 -4.82 -19.47
C ILE A 65 10.68 -5.67 -18.75
N GLY A 66 11.96 -5.49 -19.07
CA GLY A 66 13.05 -6.20 -18.41
C GLY A 66 13.12 -5.94 -16.91
N TYR A 67 12.81 -4.71 -16.46
CA TYR A 67 12.69 -4.41 -15.03
C TYR A 67 11.56 -5.18 -14.35
N PHE A 68 10.37 -5.21 -14.96
CA PHE A 68 9.22 -5.93 -14.39
C PHE A 68 9.47 -7.45 -14.34
N GLU A 69 10.04 -8.03 -15.39
CA GLU A 69 10.36 -9.45 -15.44
C GLU A 69 11.47 -9.81 -14.42
N TYR A 70 12.49 -8.96 -14.28
CA TYR A 70 13.51 -9.14 -13.24
C TYR A 70 12.93 -9.05 -11.83
N ALA A 71 12.02 -8.11 -11.59
CA ALA A 71 11.35 -7.95 -10.30
C ALA A 71 10.49 -9.18 -9.96
N ASP A 72 9.74 -9.72 -10.92
CA ASP A 72 8.94 -10.93 -10.74
C ASP A 72 9.82 -12.16 -10.48
N HIS A 73 10.89 -12.34 -11.26
CA HIS A 73 11.84 -13.44 -11.06
C HIS A 73 12.50 -13.37 -9.67
N ARG A 74 12.89 -12.17 -9.21
CA ARG A 74 13.40 -11.97 -7.84
C ARG A 74 12.38 -12.35 -6.78
N PHE A 75 11.12 -11.95 -6.95
CA PHE A 75 10.03 -12.29 -6.03
C PHE A 75 9.77 -13.79 -5.95
N GLN A 76 9.75 -14.49 -7.09
CA GLN A 76 9.60 -15.95 -7.12
C GLN A 76 10.75 -16.64 -6.39
N LYS A 77 11.99 -16.21 -6.64
CA LYS A 77 13.17 -16.74 -5.95
C LYS A 77 13.09 -16.54 -4.43
N GLU A 78 12.69 -15.35 -3.98
CA GLU A 78 12.48 -15.06 -2.55
C GLU A 78 11.37 -15.92 -1.94
N THR A 79 10.31 -16.19 -2.70
CA THR A 79 9.21 -17.07 -2.26
C THR A 79 9.69 -18.49 -2.03
N VAL A 80 10.45 -19.06 -2.97
CA VAL A 80 11.03 -20.40 -2.82
C VAL A 80 11.95 -20.46 -1.60
N LEU A 81 12.82 -19.46 -1.43
CA LEU A 81 13.76 -19.43 -0.30
C LEU A 81 13.05 -19.32 1.05
N LEU A 82 11.96 -18.53 1.13
CA LEU A 82 11.14 -18.46 2.34
C LEU A 82 10.46 -19.81 2.63
N GLU A 83 9.91 -20.47 1.61
CA GLU A 83 9.24 -21.75 1.76
C GLU A 83 10.22 -22.86 2.17
N GLU A 84 11.41 -22.89 1.58
CA GLU A 84 12.48 -23.80 1.99
C GLU A 84 12.89 -23.57 3.45
N LEU A 85 13.03 -22.31 3.87
CA LEU A 85 13.33 -21.95 5.25
C LEU A 85 12.24 -22.48 6.21
N GLN A 86 10.97 -22.26 5.88
CA GLN A 86 9.83 -22.70 6.68
C GLN A 86 9.69 -24.22 6.73
N VAL A 87 9.86 -24.90 5.59
CA VAL A 87 9.82 -26.36 5.49
C VAL A 87 10.97 -26.98 6.27
N LYS A 88 12.18 -26.42 6.17
CA LYS A 88 13.35 -26.87 6.93
C LYS A 88 13.08 -26.75 8.43
N ALA A 89 12.61 -25.60 8.89
CA ALA A 89 12.27 -25.38 10.29
C ALA A 89 11.21 -26.37 10.81
N ARG A 90 10.16 -26.65 10.01
CA ARG A 90 9.15 -27.66 10.35
C ARG A 90 9.73 -29.06 10.42
N LYS A 91 10.51 -29.47 9.43
CA LYS A 91 11.13 -30.82 9.38
C LYS A 91 12.10 -31.05 10.52
N SER A 92 12.85 -30.02 10.92
CA SER A 92 13.80 -30.11 12.01
C SER A 92 13.20 -29.86 13.39
N ASN A 93 11.87 -29.62 13.49
CA ASN A 93 11.22 -29.13 14.70
C ASN A 93 12.00 -27.99 15.38
N ALA A 94 12.43 -27.01 14.57
CA ALA A 94 13.24 -25.89 15.03
C ALA A 94 12.52 -25.12 16.14
N SER A 95 13.28 -24.65 17.13
CA SER A 95 12.75 -23.83 18.21
C SER A 95 12.12 -22.54 17.66
N VAL A 96 11.20 -21.93 18.42
CA VAL A 96 10.60 -20.63 18.04
C VAL A 96 11.68 -19.58 17.83
N ASP A 97 12.74 -19.59 18.65
CA ASP A 97 13.88 -18.68 18.54
C ASP A 97 14.67 -18.87 17.23
N ASP A 98 14.91 -20.12 16.83
CA ASP A 98 15.59 -20.41 15.56
C ASP A 98 14.75 -19.98 14.35
N GLN A 99 13.43 -20.19 14.43
CA GLN A 99 12.48 -19.75 13.40
C GLN A 99 12.48 -18.22 13.26
N ILE A 100 12.41 -17.51 14.39
CA ILE A 100 12.49 -16.04 14.42
C ILE A 100 13.80 -15.56 13.79
N LYS A 101 14.94 -16.11 14.23
CA LYS A 101 16.26 -15.74 13.72
C LYS A 101 16.38 -15.96 12.21
N GLY A 102 15.84 -17.06 11.70
CA GLY A 102 15.81 -17.36 10.27
C GLY A 102 15.02 -16.32 9.48
N LEU A 103 13.82 -15.96 9.95
CA LEU A 103 12.95 -14.97 9.29
C LEU A 103 13.50 -13.54 9.39
N GLU A 104 14.12 -13.17 10.50
CA GLU A 104 14.79 -11.86 10.63
C GLU A 104 15.99 -11.74 9.70
N SER A 105 16.78 -12.81 9.57
CA SER A 105 17.90 -12.87 8.62
C SER A 105 17.40 -12.76 7.17
N PHE A 106 16.31 -13.46 6.84
CA PHE A 106 15.66 -13.36 5.54
C PHE A 106 15.20 -11.92 5.22
N LEU A 107 14.58 -11.23 6.19
CA LEU A 107 14.18 -9.82 6.01
C LEU A 107 15.37 -8.90 5.76
N LYS A 108 16.47 -9.09 6.47
CA LYS A 108 17.66 -8.24 6.38
C LYS A 108 18.42 -8.43 5.07
N GLU A 109 18.53 -9.67 4.61
CA GLU A 109 19.47 -10.03 3.53
C GLU A 109 18.79 -10.16 2.17
N GLN A 110 17.51 -10.54 2.14
CA GLN A 110 16.88 -11.01 0.91
C GLN A 110 15.64 -10.26 0.49
N SER A 111 14.92 -9.61 1.40
CA SER A 111 13.63 -9.00 1.11
C SER A 111 13.72 -7.92 0.03
N SER A 112 13.05 -8.14 -1.11
CA SER A 112 12.76 -7.12 -2.13
C SER A 112 11.71 -6.09 -1.69
N GLY A 113 11.25 -6.16 -0.43
CA GLY A 113 10.11 -5.41 0.06
C GLY A 113 8.77 -6.13 -0.18
N ASN A 114 8.65 -6.94 -1.22
CA ASN A 114 7.39 -7.61 -1.56
C ASN A 114 7.01 -8.74 -0.59
N MET A 115 8.00 -9.38 0.04
CA MET A 115 7.79 -10.48 0.98
C MET A 115 7.61 -10.04 2.43
N GLU A 116 7.84 -8.76 2.73
CA GLU A 116 7.82 -8.22 4.10
C GLU A 116 6.51 -8.50 4.81
N LEU A 117 5.37 -8.31 4.13
CA LEU A 117 4.06 -8.52 4.72
C LEU A 117 3.88 -9.97 5.22
N ARG A 118 4.28 -10.95 4.39
CA ARG A 118 4.19 -12.37 4.73
C ARG A 118 5.09 -12.70 5.91
N VAL A 119 6.33 -12.20 5.87
CA VAL A 119 7.32 -12.49 6.92
C VAL A 119 6.99 -11.78 8.24
N TRP A 120 6.53 -10.53 8.21
CA TRP A 120 6.09 -9.80 9.41
C TRP A 120 4.90 -10.48 10.09
N LYS A 121 3.93 -10.99 9.31
CA LYS A 121 2.84 -11.78 9.87
C LYS A 121 3.36 -13.03 10.60
N ASP A 122 4.28 -13.76 10.00
CA ASP A 122 4.85 -14.97 10.59
C ASP A 122 5.72 -14.65 11.83
N LEU A 123 6.52 -13.59 11.77
CA LEU A 123 7.30 -13.10 12.91
C LEU A 123 6.39 -12.65 14.06
N SER A 124 5.31 -11.92 13.76
CA SER A 124 4.35 -11.51 14.79
C SER A 124 3.79 -12.71 15.54
N ARG A 125 3.32 -13.72 14.80
CA ARG A 125 2.82 -14.97 15.39
C ARG A 125 3.88 -15.64 16.27
N LEU A 126 5.10 -15.80 15.77
CA LEU A 126 6.19 -16.47 16.52
C LEU A 126 6.59 -15.68 17.77
N TYR A 127 6.64 -14.35 17.69
CA TYR A 127 6.91 -13.51 18.86
C TYR A 127 5.78 -13.58 19.89
N ALA A 128 4.52 -13.65 19.46
CA ALA A 128 3.39 -13.87 20.35
C ALA A 128 3.43 -15.27 21.01
N GLU A 129 3.80 -16.31 20.26
CA GLU A 129 4.02 -17.68 20.79
C GLU A 129 5.15 -17.70 21.82
N LYS A 130 6.18 -16.88 21.63
CA LYS A 130 7.28 -16.67 22.59
C LYS A 130 6.87 -15.84 23.81
N GLY A 131 5.74 -15.13 23.76
CA GLY A 131 5.27 -14.21 24.80
C GLY A 131 5.86 -12.80 24.72
N ASP A 132 6.57 -12.46 23.64
CA ASP A 132 7.04 -11.10 23.36
C ASP A 132 5.97 -10.35 22.56
N PHE A 133 4.93 -9.91 23.25
CA PHE A 133 3.79 -9.22 22.64
C PHE A 133 4.18 -7.83 22.11
N GLY A 134 5.21 -7.21 22.70
CA GLY A 134 5.80 -5.96 22.22
C GLY A 134 6.28 -6.08 20.77
N LYS A 135 7.17 -7.04 20.48
CA LYS A 135 7.64 -7.29 19.11
C LYS A 135 6.53 -7.83 18.21
N ALA A 136 5.64 -8.68 18.74
CA ALA A 136 4.51 -9.18 17.97
C ALA A 136 3.62 -8.06 17.42
N ALA A 137 3.36 -7.03 18.24
CA ALA A 137 2.62 -5.84 17.84
C ALA A 137 3.38 -5.02 16.80
N GLU A 138 4.69 -4.80 16.96
CA GLU A 138 5.50 -4.01 16.02
C GLU A 138 5.46 -4.56 14.59
N PHE A 139 5.50 -5.88 14.43
CA PHE A 139 5.41 -6.50 13.11
C PHE A 139 4.00 -6.38 12.51
N LEU A 140 2.94 -6.43 13.33
CA LEU A 140 1.58 -6.18 12.85
C LEU A 140 1.36 -4.72 12.46
N GLU A 141 1.91 -3.77 13.21
CA GLU A 141 1.88 -2.35 12.89
C GLU A 141 2.55 -2.10 11.53
N LYS A 142 3.76 -2.67 11.31
CA LYS A 142 4.45 -2.59 10.01
C LYS A 142 3.63 -3.20 8.87
N ALA A 143 3.04 -4.37 9.11
CA ALA A 143 2.16 -5.02 8.14
C ALA A 143 0.92 -4.18 7.81
N GLY A 144 0.25 -3.63 8.83
CA GLY A 144 -0.90 -2.75 8.66
C GLY A 144 -0.57 -1.48 7.87
N ILE A 145 0.59 -0.87 8.10
CA ILE A 145 1.05 0.32 7.34
C ILE A 145 1.16 0.01 5.84
N LYS A 146 1.65 -1.19 5.49
CA LYS A 146 1.89 -1.61 4.10
C LYS A 146 0.61 -2.03 3.35
N ILE A 147 -0.48 -2.30 4.06
CA ILE A 147 -1.76 -2.65 3.46
C ILE A 147 -2.52 -1.38 3.09
N ASP A 148 -2.75 -1.17 1.80
CA ASP A 148 -3.60 -0.09 1.29
C ASP A 148 -5.06 -0.53 1.12
N SER A 149 -5.28 -1.77 0.69
CA SER A 149 -6.61 -2.33 0.45
C SER A 149 -6.62 -3.85 0.68
N PRO A 150 -7.72 -4.43 1.23
CA PRO A 150 -8.89 -3.72 1.75
C PRO A 150 -8.61 -3.06 3.11
N ALA A 151 -9.24 -1.92 3.38
CA ALA A 151 -9.01 -1.11 4.57
C ALA A 151 -9.37 -1.88 5.86
N GLU A 152 -10.34 -2.77 5.79
CA GLU A 152 -10.77 -3.67 6.85
C GLU A 152 -9.63 -4.58 7.32
N VAL A 153 -8.81 -5.07 6.40
CA VAL A 153 -7.65 -5.91 6.74
C VAL A 153 -6.59 -5.06 7.43
N LYS A 154 -6.32 -3.84 6.95
CA LYS A 154 -5.44 -2.89 7.66
C LYS A 154 -5.89 -2.66 9.10
N ALA A 155 -7.18 -2.38 9.30
CA ALA A 155 -7.73 -2.17 10.63
C ALA A 155 -7.60 -3.41 11.53
N TYR A 156 -7.79 -4.61 10.97
CA TYR A 156 -7.64 -5.86 11.70
C TYR A 156 -6.22 -6.05 12.24
N TYR A 157 -5.19 -5.74 11.45
CA TYR A 157 -3.80 -5.79 11.91
C TYR A 157 -3.53 -4.83 13.06
N PHE A 158 -4.02 -3.58 12.96
CA PHE A 158 -3.92 -2.62 14.07
C PHE A 158 -4.71 -3.06 15.30
N TYR A 159 -5.86 -3.68 15.14
CA TYR A 159 -6.64 -4.20 16.27
C TYR A 159 -5.88 -5.31 17.01
N ILE A 160 -5.29 -6.27 16.30
CA ILE A 160 -4.49 -7.33 16.93
C ILE A 160 -3.23 -6.72 17.58
N ALA A 161 -2.56 -5.78 16.92
CA ALA A 161 -1.43 -5.06 17.53
C ALA A 161 -1.86 -4.38 18.84
N GLY A 162 -3.05 -3.78 18.88
CA GLY A 162 -3.66 -3.23 20.10
C GLY A 162 -3.81 -4.28 21.20
N ASN A 163 -4.34 -5.46 20.87
CA ASN A 163 -4.48 -6.56 21.83
C ASN A 163 -3.13 -7.00 22.41
N TYR A 164 -2.10 -7.13 21.57
CA TYR A 164 -0.76 -7.49 22.03
C TYR A 164 -0.12 -6.41 22.90
N ARG A 165 -0.27 -5.13 22.54
CA ARG A 165 0.20 -4.02 23.40
C ARG A 165 -0.51 -4.01 24.75
N ASP A 166 -1.84 -4.21 24.76
CA ASP A 166 -2.60 -4.24 26.01
C ASP A 166 -2.21 -5.45 26.88
N GLN A 167 -1.96 -6.61 26.27
CA GLN A 167 -1.45 -7.79 26.97
C GLN A 167 -0.04 -7.55 27.57
N GLN A 168 0.77 -6.72 26.93
CA GLN A 168 2.07 -6.26 27.46
C GLN A 168 1.92 -5.12 28.50
N SER A 169 0.69 -4.72 28.85
CA SER A 169 0.40 -3.55 29.70
C SER A 169 0.88 -2.20 29.12
N ASP A 170 1.10 -2.11 27.81
CA ASP A 170 1.38 -0.88 27.09
C ASP A 170 0.06 -0.24 26.63
N SER A 171 -0.72 0.24 27.59
CA SER A 171 -2.06 0.79 27.33
C SER A 171 -2.03 2.04 26.45
N ALA A 172 -0.93 2.79 26.43
CA ALA A 172 -0.78 3.97 25.58
C ALA A 172 -0.72 3.56 24.10
N LYS A 173 0.19 2.66 23.72
CA LYS A 173 0.25 2.18 22.33
C LYS A 173 -0.95 1.32 21.96
N ALA A 174 -1.51 0.56 22.90
CA ALA A 174 -2.74 -0.18 22.65
C ALA A 174 -3.89 0.77 22.26
N LEU A 175 -4.03 1.90 22.96
CA LEU A 175 -5.03 2.91 22.63
C LEU A 175 -4.80 3.53 21.25
N GLU A 176 -3.56 3.84 20.88
CA GLU A 176 -3.23 4.33 19.54
C GLU A 176 -3.65 3.33 18.47
N ASN A 177 -3.29 2.06 18.64
CA ASN A 177 -3.63 0.98 17.72
C ASN A 177 -5.14 0.76 17.58
N TYR A 178 -5.89 0.75 18.69
CA TYR A 178 -7.35 0.64 18.64
C TYR A 178 -8.02 1.87 18.01
N LYS A 179 -7.49 3.08 18.24
CA LYS A 179 -7.97 4.30 17.57
C LYS A 179 -7.76 4.23 16.05
N VAL A 180 -6.61 3.76 15.60
CA VAL A 180 -6.36 3.55 14.16
C VAL A 180 -7.36 2.53 13.61
N ALA A 181 -7.50 1.37 14.25
CA ALA A 181 -8.44 0.34 13.79
C ALA A 181 -9.88 0.87 13.70
N SER A 182 -10.39 1.46 14.78
CA SER A 182 -11.77 1.97 14.86
C SER A 182 -12.04 3.10 13.86
N THR A 183 -11.09 4.00 13.64
CA THR A 183 -11.22 5.09 12.66
C THR A 183 -11.32 4.57 11.23
N ILE A 184 -10.53 3.55 10.87
CA ILE A 184 -10.52 2.98 9.52
C ILE A 184 -11.86 2.30 9.22
N ILE A 185 -12.38 1.49 10.16
CA ILE A 185 -13.61 0.73 9.94
C ILE A 185 -14.88 1.53 10.22
N GLU A 186 -14.80 2.73 10.80
CA GLU A 186 -15.97 3.53 11.16
C GLU A 186 -16.94 3.70 9.99
N LYS A 187 -16.42 3.87 8.78
CA LYS A 187 -17.21 4.08 7.55
C LYS A 187 -17.73 2.80 6.89
N SER A 188 -17.25 1.62 7.27
CA SER A 188 -17.61 0.35 6.60
C SER A 188 -19.05 -0.05 6.94
N ALA A 189 -19.96 -0.26 5.99
CA ALA A 189 -21.37 -0.56 6.32
C ALA A 189 -21.55 -1.95 6.93
N GLU A 190 -20.63 -2.86 6.60
CA GLU A 190 -20.57 -4.22 7.05
C GLU A 190 -19.53 -4.29 8.18
N LEU A 191 -19.56 -5.29 9.07
CA LEU A 191 -18.67 -5.44 10.24
C LEU A 191 -19.11 -4.78 11.58
N SER A 192 -20.41 -4.73 11.88
CA SER A 192 -20.92 -4.22 13.18
C SER A 192 -20.19 -4.80 14.40
N ASN A 193 -19.89 -6.11 14.40
CA ASN A 193 -19.20 -6.76 15.54
C ASN A 193 -17.76 -6.29 15.69
N PHE A 194 -17.01 -6.16 14.59
CA PHE A 194 -15.63 -5.69 14.65
C PHE A 194 -15.58 -4.22 15.08
N LYS A 195 -16.50 -3.39 14.58
CA LYS A 195 -16.66 -2.00 15.04
C LYS A 195 -16.95 -1.92 16.54
N ALA A 196 -17.88 -2.73 17.02
CA ALA A 196 -18.28 -2.75 18.42
C ALA A 196 -17.06 -3.00 19.31
N TRP A 197 -16.28 -4.05 19.00
CA TRP A 197 -15.06 -4.35 19.73
C TRP A 197 -14.00 -3.24 19.63
N ALA A 198 -13.74 -2.71 18.44
CA ALA A 198 -12.75 -1.65 18.27
C ALA A 198 -13.12 -0.37 19.06
N PHE A 199 -14.38 0.05 19.01
CA PHE A 199 -14.87 1.20 19.78
C PHE A 199 -14.90 0.92 21.29
N TYR A 200 -15.29 -0.29 21.69
CA TYR A 200 -15.28 -0.69 23.10
C TYR A 200 -13.86 -0.67 23.68
N GLN A 201 -12.89 -1.27 22.99
CA GLN A 201 -11.49 -1.29 23.47
C GLN A 201 -10.90 0.13 23.54
N THR A 202 -11.21 0.96 22.54
CA THR A 202 -10.83 2.39 22.56
C THR A 202 -11.44 3.09 23.77
N GLY A 203 -12.75 2.94 24.00
CA GLY A 203 -13.44 3.57 25.13
C GLY A 203 -12.97 3.06 26.50
N ARG A 204 -12.68 1.75 26.62
CA ARG A 204 -12.12 1.13 27.82
C ARG A 204 -10.78 1.75 28.18
N LEU A 205 -9.85 1.84 27.23
CA LEU A 205 -8.52 2.40 27.48
C LEU A 205 -8.55 3.92 27.68
N GLN A 206 -9.44 4.65 26.99
CA GLN A 206 -9.69 6.08 27.26
C GLN A 206 -10.14 6.31 28.70
N PHE A 207 -11.07 5.48 29.20
CA PHE A 207 -11.51 5.59 30.58
C PHE A 207 -10.39 5.29 31.57
N GLN A 208 -9.60 4.24 31.31
CA GLN A 208 -8.44 3.89 32.15
C GLN A 208 -7.36 4.99 32.18
N THR A 209 -7.17 5.70 31.07
CA THR A 209 -6.21 6.80 30.96
C THR A 209 -6.78 8.16 31.42
N GLY A 210 -8.03 8.19 31.88
CA GLY A 210 -8.69 9.39 32.44
C GLY A 210 -9.47 10.24 31.43
N ASP A 211 -9.46 9.91 30.14
CA ASP A 211 -10.25 10.54 29.09
C ASP A 211 -11.72 10.08 29.14
N LYS A 212 -12.44 10.52 30.18
CA LYS A 212 -13.86 10.18 30.40
C LYS A 212 -14.76 10.65 29.24
N ALA A 213 -14.48 11.82 28.68
CA ALA A 213 -15.27 12.39 27.59
C ALA A 213 -15.12 11.58 26.30
N GLY A 214 -13.88 11.27 25.92
CA GLY A 214 -13.60 10.42 24.77
C GLY A 214 -14.12 9.00 24.97
N ALA A 215 -13.97 8.44 26.17
CA ALA A 215 -14.54 7.13 26.51
C ALA A 215 -16.05 7.09 26.29
N LYS A 216 -16.78 8.09 26.79
CA LYS A 216 -18.23 8.20 26.60
C LYS A 216 -18.59 8.20 25.11
N LEU A 217 -17.92 9.02 24.29
CA LEU A 217 -18.18 9.09 22.85
C LEU A 217 -17.96 7.72 22.17
N SER A 218 -16.85 7.04 22.45
CA SER A 218 -16.52 5.75 21.86
C SER A 218 -17.53 4.67 22.26
N LEU A 219 -17.92 4.61 23.53
CA LEU A 219 -18.89 3.62 24.03
C LEU A 219 -20.31 3.88 23.52
N GLU A 220 -20.71 5.15 23.37
CA GLU A 220 -21.98 5.50 22.74
C GLU A 220 -22.05 5.07 21.26
N LYS A 221 -20.92 5.08 20.53
CA LYS A 221 -20.87 4.55 19.17
C LYS A 221 -21.23 3.06 19.16
N VAL A 222 -20.78 2.27 20.13
CA VAL A 222 -21.14 0.84 20.25
C VAL A 222 -22.65 0.66 20.37
N LEU A 223 -23.31 1.44 21.24
CA LEU A 223 -24.74 1.31 21.48
C LEU A 223 -25.59 1.64 20.25
N LYS A 224 -25.09 2.54 19.38
CA LYS A 224 -25.74 2.96 18.12
C LYS A 224 -25.54 1.97 16.97
N LEU A 225 -24.72 0.93 17.13
CA LEU A 225 -24.53 -0.07 16.09
C LEU A 225 -25.77 -0.97 16.00
N GLU A 226 -26.32 -1.09 14.80
CA GLU A 226 -27.40 -2.02 14.52
C GLU A 226 -26.85 -3.38 14.10
N ASN A 227 -27.57 -4.44 14.46
CA ASN A 227 -27.23 -5.78 14.05
C ASN A 227 -27.63 -5.97 12.59
N THR A 228 -26.67 -5.88 11.67
CA THR A 228 -26.93 -6.01 10.23
C THR A 228 -26.82 -7.46 9.73
N THR A 229 -26.41 -8.41 10.57
CA THR A 229 -26.20 -9.81 10.19
C THR A 229 -26.83 -10.77 11.19
N ALA A 230 -27.74 -11.64 10.74
CA ALA A 230 -28.44 -12.62 11.57
C ALA A 230 -27.53 -13.63 12.31
N THR A 231 -26.27 -13.78 11.89
CA THR A 231 -25.31 -14.78 12.40
C THR A 231 -24.35 -14.24 13.48
N GLY A 232 -24.57 -13.03 14.01
CA GLY A 232 -23.64 -12.38 14.95
C GLY A 232 -24.26 -11.62 16.12
N ALA A 233 -25.56 -11.81 16.38
CA ALA A 233 -26.34 -11.06 17.38
C ALA A 233 -25.73 -11.12 18.78
N ASP A 234 -25.41 -12.33 19.25
CA ASP A 234 -24.96 -12.56 20.62
C ASP A 234 -23.68 -11.78 20.97
N SER A 235 -22.75 -11.69 20.01
CA SER A 235 -21.49 -10.97 20.23
C SER A 235 -21.66 -9.45 20.24
N LEU A 236 -22.63 -8.90 19.51
CA LEU A 236 -22.88 -7.45 19.52
C LEU A 236 -23.55 -7.03 20.83
N ASP A 237 -24.53 -7.82 21.28
CA ASP A 237 -25.27 -7.55 22.51
C ASP A 237 -24.36 -7.64 23.74
N GLU A 238 -23.40 -8.57 23.75
CA GLU A 238 -22.36 -8.65 24.78
C GLU A 238 -21.54 -7.36 24.85
N VAL A 239 -21.04 -6.87 23.71
CA VAL A 239 -20.22 -5.65 23.68
C VAL A 239 -21.04 -4.40 24.03
N LYS A 240 -22.33 -4.37 23.67
CA LYS A 240 -23.26 -3.32 24.11
C LYS A 240 -23.48 -3.36 25.63
N LEU A 241 -23.61 -4.54 26.22
CA LEU A 241 -23.74 -4.70 27.67
C LEU A 241 -22.47 -4.21 28.40
N LEU A 242 -21.29 -4.65 27.94
CA LEU A 242 -20.00 -4.19 28.47
C LEU A 242 -19.85 -2.66 28.36
N SER A 243 -20.28 -2.09 27.23
CA SER A 243 -20.23 -0.64 27.00
C SER A 243 -21.18 0.11 27.93
N SER A 244 -22.40 -0.41 28.12
CA SER A 244 -23.40 0.15 29.03
C SER A 244 -22.90 0.15 30.48
N TYR A 245 -22.30 -0.95 30.92
CA TYR A 245 -21.69 -1.04 32.25
C TYR A 245 -20.60 0.02 32.45
N LEU A 246 -19.71 0.19 31.47
CA LEU A 246 -18.63 1.16 31.57
C LEU A 246 -19.14 2.61 31.54
N LEU A 247 -20.19 2.91 30.75
CA LEU A 247 -20.87 4.20 30.74
C LEU A 247 -21.51 4.53 32.10
N LEU A 248 -22.15 3.56 32.75
CA LEU A 248 -22.69 3.73 34.10
C LEU A 248 -21.57 4.02 35.13
N LYS A 249 -20.42 3.35 34.98
CA LYS A 249 -19.26 3.59 35.83
C LYS A 249 -18.70 5.01 35.64
N ILE A 250 -18.63 5.48 34.39
CA ILE A 250 -18.22 6.87 34.07
C ILE A 250 -19.17 7.88 34.71
N GLY A 251 -20.49 7.69 34.59
CA GLY A 251 -21.48 8.62 35.14
C GLY A 251 -21.53 8.69 36.67
N LYS A 252 -21.00 7.68 37.36
CA LYS A 252 -20.88 7.64 38.82
C LYS A 252 -19.56 8.22 39.35
N SER A 253 -18.57 8.43 38.48
CA SER A 253 -17.19 8.83 38.82
C SER A 253 -16.91 10.30 38.54
#